data_AF-E1ZK13-F1
#
_entry.id   AF-E1ZK13-F1
#
_cell.length_a   1.000
_cell.length_b   1.000
_cell.length_c   1.000
_cell.angle_alpha   90.00
_cell.angle_beta   90.00
_cell.angle_gamma   90.00
#
_symmetry.space_group_name_H-M   'P 1'
#
loop_
_entity.id
_entity.type
_entity.pdbx_description
1 polymer ?
#
loop_
_entity_poly.entity_id
_entity_poly.type
_entity_poly.pdbx_seq_one_letter_code
_entity_poly.pdbx_strand_id
1 'polypeptide(L)'
;MTYDHSSPQQPGPNAPLPWVLQNADAFAEVADRLPGQPRHKVLLGLNFYGYEYVYGSGKQVQSAEAALAGRLLEVPRRHQLEQQADAGLQGAASASSSGDAEGACGGGEEGRDGSRTCAAASGGGNAGAGRLRMQWLDESREHLFRWREPRDGGSGGQQKAEKKKRGKGRQHLLYFPTPAALAERLAAAAGRGMGAAVWELGQGLEAFCTLL
;
A
#
# COMPACT_ATOMS: atom_id res chain seq x y z
N MET A 1 -15.71 -9.77 -16.27
CA MET A 1 -14.94 -9.87 -15.01
C MET A 1 -14.48 -8.47 -14.66
N THR A 2 -14.81 -7.96 -13.48
CA THR A 2 -14.58 -6.56 -13.08
C THR A 2 -13.32 -6.40 -12.22
N TYR A 3 -12.22 -6.97 -12.70
CA TYR A 3 -10.86 -6.87 -12.16
C TYR A 3 -9.86 -7.02 -13.32
N ASP A 4 -8.55 -6.94 -13.05
CA ASP A 4 -7.47 -6.88 -14.05
C ASP A 4 -7.54 -5.67 -14.99
N HIS A 5 -7.92 -4.51 -14.45
CA HIS A 5 -7.97 -3.26 -15.20
C HIS A 5 -6.57 -2.75 -15.59
N SER A 6 -5.59 -2.89 -14.70
CA SER A 6 -4.23 -2.36 -14.87
C SER A 6 -3.25 -3.41 -15.39
N SER A 7 -2.18 -2.93 -16.04
CA SER A 7 -1.17 -3.77 -16.70
C SER A 7 0.25 -3.29 -16.40
N PRO A 8 1.31 -4.07 -16.69
CA PRO A 8 2.69 -3.61 -16.53
C PRO A 8 3.02 -2.34 -17.35
N GLN A 9 2.35 -2.13 -18.49
CA GLN A 9 2.49 -0.94 -19.33
C GLN A 9 1.72 0.25 -18.76
N GLN A 10 0.61 -0.01 -18.06
CA GLN A 10 -0.21 1.00 -17.38
C GLN A 10 -0.51 0.59 -15.93
N PRO A 11 0.48 0.71 -15.02
CA PRO A 11 0.35 0.27 -13.63
C PRO A 11 -0.69 1.09 -12.88
N GLY A 12 -1.45 0.42 -12.02
CA GLY A 12 -2.53 1.05 -11.29
C GLY A 12 -3.35 0.07 -10.45
N PRO A 13 -4.49 0.52 -9.93
CA PRO A 13 -5.41 -0.30 -9.14
C PRO A 13 -5.99 -1.46 -9.96
N ASN A 14 -6.26 -2.59 -9.30
CA ASN A 14 -6.71 -3.80 -10.00
C ASN A 14 -8.15 -3.68 -10.51
N ALA A 15 -9.01 -3.01 -9.77
CA ALA A 15 -10.43 -2.89 -10.06
C ALA A 15 -10.95 -1.51 -9.64
N PRO A 16 -10.55 -0.40 -10.30
CA PRO A 16 -10.96 0.95 -9.93
C PRO A 16 -12.49 1.07 -9.87
N LEU A 17 -13.03 1.57 -8.75
CA LEU A 17 -14.46 1.55 -8.51
C LEU A 17 -15.29 2.22 -9.62
N PRO A 18 -14.92 3.39 -10.17
CA PRO A 18 -15.69 3.99 -11.27
C PRO A 18 -15.84 3.07 -12.49
N TRP A 19 -14.78 2.35 -12.85
CA TRP A 19 -14.81 1.38 -13.95
C TRP A 19 -15.66 0.16 -13.59
N VAL A 20 -15.56 -0.35 -12.36
CA VAL A 20 -16.40 -1.43 -11.86
C VAL A 20 -17.88 -1.06 -11.92
N LEU A 21 -18.24 0.15 -11.45
CA LEU A 21 -19.61 0.68 -11.48
C LEU A 21 -20.12 0.82 -12.90
N GLN A 22 -19.32 1.38 -13.82
CA GLN A 22 -19.71 1.51 -15.23
C GLN A 22 -20.05 0.15 -15.85
N ASN A 23 -19.24 -0.88 -15.59
CA ASN A 23 -19.54 -2.24 -16.05
C ASN A 23 -20.81 -2.78 -15.40
N ALA A 24 -20.97 -2.61 -14.08
CA ALA A 24 -22.15 -3.07 -13.36
C ALA A 24 -23.43 -2.40 -13.88
N ASP A 25 -23.40 -1.10 -14.16
CA ASP A 25 -24.54 -0.37 -14.73
C ASP A 25 -24.90 -0.89 -16.12
N ALA A 26 -23.91 -1.12 -16.99
CA ALA A 26 -24.15 -1.68 -18.32
C ALA A 26 -24.82 -3.07 -18.26
N PHE A 27 -24.36 -3.95 -17.35
CA PHE A 27 -24.98 -5.27 -17.18
C PHE A 27 -26.36 -5.20 -16.51
N ALA A 28 -26.57 -4.26 -15.58
CA ALA A 28 -27.89 -4.01 -15.00
C ALA A 28 -28.90 -3.60 -16.08
N GLU A 29 -28.53 -2.67 -16.96
CA GLU A 29 -29.38 -2.22 -18.06
C GLU A 29 -29.74 -3.36 -19.03
N VAL A 30 -28.78 -4.26 -19.31
CA VAL A 30 -29.06 -5.44 -20.13
C VAL A 30 -30.05 -6.36 -19.42
N ALA A 31 -29.84 -6.64 -18.13
CA ALA A 31 -30.73 -7.48 -17.35
C ALA A 31 -32.15 -6.91 -17.27
N ASP A 32 -32.31 -5.59 -17.13
CA ASP A 32 -33.62 -4.92 -17.06
C ASP A 32 -34.46 -5.08 -18.32
N ARG A 33 -33.81 -5.26 -19.48
CA ARG A 33 -34.49 -5.47 -20.77
C ARG A 33 -34.92 -6.92 -21.00
N LEU A 34 -34.49 -7.86 -20.16
CA LEU A 34 -34.82 -9.28 -20.28
C LEU A 34 -36.08 -9.62 -19.47
N PRO A 35 -36.89 -10.61 -19.92
CA PRO A 35 -38.02 -11.10 -19.15
C PRO A 35 -37.62 -11.52 -17.73
N GLY A 36 -38.33 -11.01 -16.72
CA GLY A 36 -38.06 -11.30 -15.31
C GLY A 36 -36.87 -10.54 -14.72
N GLN A 37 -36.29 -9.57 -15.44
CA GLN A 37 -35.24 -8.65 -14.94
C GLN A 37 -34.18 -9.34 -14.08
N PRO A 38 -33.44 -10.35 -14.62
CA PRO A 38 -32.67 -11.30 -13.82
C PRO A 38 -31.33 -10.72 -13.34
N ARG A 39 -31.34 -9.57 -12.66
CA ARG A 39 -30.13 -8.93 -12.10
C ARG A 39 -29.35 -9.86 -11.17
N HIS A 40 -30.05 -10.73 -10.44
CA HIS A 40 -29.48 -11.73 -9.55
C HIS A 40 -28.61 -12.78 -10.26
N LYS A 41 -28.67 -12.89 -11.60
CA LYS A 41 -27.79 -13.75 -12.39
C LYS A 41 -26.47 -13.08 -12.78
N VAL A 42 -26.35 -11.76 -12.57
CA VAL A 42 -25.11 -11.02 -12.78
C VAL A 42 -24.29 -11.11 -11.50
N LEU A 43 -23.04 -11.54 -11.63
CA LEU A 43 -22.10 -11.62 -10.52
C LEU A 43 -20.97 -10.61 -10.74
N LEU A 44 -20.85 -9.65 -9.83
CA LEU A 44 -19.76 -8.68 -9.84
C LEU A 44 -18.46 -9.37 -9.40
N GLY A 45 -17.42 -9.26 -10.22
CA GLY A 45 -16.13 -9.88 -9.94
C GLY A 45 -15.35 -9.15 -8.85
N LEU A 46 -14.81 -9.90 -7.90
CA LEU A 46 -13.96 -9.44 -6.81
C LEU A 46 -12.60 -10.16 -6.85
N ASN A 47 -11.51 -9.42 -6.99
CA ASN A 47 -10.17 -9.97 -6.86
C ASN A 47 -9.75 -10.03 -5.38
N PHE A 48 -9.22 -11.18 -4.95
CA PHE A 48 -8.61 -11.37 -3.63
C PHE A 48 -7.07 -11.27 -3.65
N TYR A 49 -6.51 -10.98 -4.83
CA TYR A 49 -5.09 -10.70 -5.04
C TYR A 49 -4.86 -9.24 -5.42
N GLY A 50 -3.61 -8.82 -5.34
CA GLY A 50 -3.10 -7.53 -5.76
C GLY A 50 -2.03 -7.66 -6.86
N TYR A 51 -1.44 -6.54 -7.25
CA TYR A 51 -0.25 -6.49 -8.10
C TYR A 51 0.82 -5.59 -7.50
N GLU A 52 2.06 -6.09 -7.49
CA GLU A 52 3.26 -5.34 -7.14
C GLU A 52 4.00 -4.94 -8.42
N TYR A 53 4.21 -3.63 -8.58
CA TYR A 53 5.01 -3.05 -9.64
C TYR A 53 6.33 -2.53 -9.08
N VAL A 54 7.43 -3.01 -9.63
CA VAL A 54 8.79 -2.62 -9.21
C VAL A 54 9.43 -1.74 -10.27
N TYR A 55 9.90 -0.57 -9.85
CA TYR A 55 10.60 0.40 -10.67
C TYR A 55 12.06 0.48 -10.24
N GLY A 56 12.96 0.51 -11.21
CA GLY A 56 14.38 0.76 -10.97
C GLY A 56 14.70 2.25 -10.85
N SER A 57 15.82 2.67 -11.46
CA SER A 57 16.21 4.09 -11.51
C SER A 57 15.46 4.92 -12.56
N GLY A 58 14.58 4.29 -13.35
CA GLY A 58 13.83 4.90 -14.46
C GLY A 58 12.32 4.96 -14.23
N LYS A 59 11.59 5.39 -15.27
CA LYS A 59 10.10 5.43 -15.26
C LYS A 59 9.44 4.13 -15.70
N GLN A 60 10.21 3.17 -16.22
CA GLN A 60 9.70 1.90 -16.72
C GLN A 60 9.62 0.86 -15.60
N VAL A 61 8.55 0.09 -15.61
CA VAL A 61 8.37 -1.08 -14.74
C VAL A 61 9.40 -2.15 -15.10
N GLN A 62 10.11 -2.63 -14.10
CA GLN A 62 11.08 -3.72 -14.21
C GLN A 62 10.45 -5.09 -13.94
N SER A 63 9.54 -5.16 -12.97
CA SER A 63 8.74 -6.35 -12.68
C SER A 63 7.31 -5.97 -12.31
N ALA A 64 6.37 -6.83 -12.67
CA ALA A 64 4.96 -6.74 -12.34
C ALA A 64 4.47 -8.14 -11.94
N GLU A 65 4.21 -8.33 -10.65
CA GLU A 65 3.94 -9.65 -10.09
C GLU A 65 2.62 -9.64 -9.33
N ALA A 66 1.85 -10.73 -9.44
CA ALA A 66 0.66 -10.93 -8.64
C ALA A 66 1.07 -11.06 -7.17
N ALA A 67 0.44 -10.29 -6.31
CA ALA A 67 0.67 -10.31 -4.87
C ALA A 67 -0.53 -10.98 -4.19
N LEU A 68 -0.25 -11.93 -3.29
CA LEU A 68 -1.25 -12.54 -2.42
C LEU A 68 -1.17 -11.92 -1.01
N ALA A 69 -2.11 -12.27 -0.13
CA ALA A 69 -2.13 -11.80 1.25
C ALA A 69 -0.80 -12.03 1.99
N GLY A 70 -0.13 -13.15 1.74
CA GLY A 70 1.20 -13.42 2.31
C GLY A 70 2.22 -12.34 1.96
N ARG A 71 2.22 -11.87 0.71
CA ARG A 71 3.10 -10.78 0.25
C ARG A 71 2.74 -9.46 0.92
N LEU A 72 1.44 -9.13 1.01
CA LEU A 72 0.99 -7.92 1.70
C LEU A 72 1.43 -7.90 3.17
N LEU A 73 1.30 -9.03 3.88
CA LEU A 73 1.66 -9.13 5.30
C LEU A 73 3.17 -9.14 5.56
N GLU A 74 3.95 -9.61 4.59
CA GLU A 74 5.41 -9.60 4.67
C GLU A 74 6.00 -8.19 4.68
N VAL A 75 5.44 -7.29 3.86
CA VAL A 75 6.00 -5.94 3.65
C VAL A 75 6.08 -5.12 4.95
N PRO A 76 5.01 -4.96 5.76
CA PRO A 76 5.08 -4.27 7.04
C PRO A 76 6.03 -4.95 8.04
N ARG A 77 6.04 -6.30 8.10
CA ARG A 77 6.88 -7.06 9.04
C ARG A 77 8.37 -6.80 8.78
N ARG A 78 8.80 -6.84 7.52
CA ARG A 78 10.19 -6.54 7.13
C ARG A 78 10.59 -5.13 7.57
N HIS A 79 9.75 -4.13 7.28
CA HIS A 79 10.03 -2.74 7.67
C HIS A 79 10.00 -2.49 9.17
N GLN A 80 9.23 -3.26 9.95
CA GLN A 80 9.24 -3.17 11.41
C GLN A 80 10.56 -3.73 11.99
N LEU A 81 11.04 -4.86 11.46
CA LEU A 81 12.31 -5.47 11.87
C LEU A 81 13.51 -4.58 11.51
N GLU A 82 13.53 -3.97 10.32
CA GLU A 82 14.56 -3.00 9.92
C GLU A 82 14.62 -1.80 10.88
N GLN A 83 13.46 -1.25 11.26
CA GLN A 83 13.39 -0.14 12.21
C GLN A 83 13.90 -0.52 13.60
N GLN A 84 13.63 -1.74 14.06
CA GLN A 84 14.14 -2.23 15.34
C GLN A 84 15.66 -2.47 15.31
N ALA A 85 16.19 -3.01 14.21
CA ALA A 85 17.63 -3.20 14.02
C ALA A 85 18.38 -1.86 14.00
N ASP A 86 17.89 -0.88 13.24
CA ASP A 86 18.48 0.46 13.17
C ASP A 86 18.46 1.17 14.55
N ALA A 87 17.39 0.99 15.32
CA ALA A 87 17.28 1.52 16.68
C ALA A 87 18.25 0.83 17.66
N GLY A 88 18.43 -0.49 17.56
CA GLY A 88 19.38 -1.25 18.38
C GLY A 88 20.85 -0.88 18.12
N LEU A 89 21.20 -0.64 16.86
CA LEU A 89 22.53 -0.13 16.46
C LEU A 89 22.81 1.28 16.99
N GLN A 90 21.81 2.17 16.97
CA GLN A 90 21.94 3.53 17.52
C GLN A 90 22.01 3.52 19.06
N GLY A 91 21.27 2.64 19.73
CA GLY A 91 21.34 2.47 21.19
C GLY A 91 22.67 1.88 21.70
N ALA A 92 23.34 1.04 20.89
CA ALA A 92 24.68 0.56 21.21
C ALA A 92 25.76 1.63 20.99
N ALA A 93 25.56 2.54 20.02
CA ALA A 93 26.49 3.63 19.75
C ALA A 93 26.42 4.77 20.77
N SER A 94 25.27 4.97 21.45
CA SER A 94 25.10 5.98 22.49
C SER A 94 25.53 5.53 23.89
N ALA A 95 25.82 4.24 24.10
CA ALA A 95 26.31 3.70 25.37
C ALA A 95 27.80 3.96 25.64
N SER A 96 28.51 4.69 24.76
CA SER A 96 29.95 4.99 24.87
C SER A 96 30.29 6.44 25.21
N SER A 97 29.31 7.30 25.56
CA SER A 97 29.58 8.65 26.04
C SER A 97 29.02 8.87 27.45
N SER A 98 29.69 8.31 28.46
CA SER A 98 29.60 8.78 29.85
C SER A 98 30.52 9.98 30.02
N GLY A 99 29.95 11.17 30.16
CA GLY A 99 30.64 12.39 30.53
C GLY A 99 29.65 13.33 31.23
N ASP A 100 29.85 13.49 32.53
CA ASP A 100 29.03 14.27 33.46
C ASP A 100 28.86 15.74 33.04
N ALA A 101 27.65 16.27 33.22
CA ALA A 101 27.43 17.71 33.41
C ALA A 101 26.11 17.96 34.16
N GLU A 102 26.24 18.27 35.45
CA GLU A 102 25.21 18.95 36.24
C GLU A 102 24.96 20.37 35.68
N GLY A 103 23.73 20.89 35.79
CA GLY A 103 23.47 22.29 35.49
C GLY A 103 22.01 22.75 35.37
N ALA A 104 21.41 23.05 36.52
CA ALA A 104 20.52 24.18 36.81
C ALA A 104 19.12 24.37 36.17
N CYS A 105 18.17 24.67 37.06
CA CYS A 105 16.80 25.12 36.86
C CYS A 105 16.69 26.54 36.26
N GLY A 106 15.55 26.82 35.61
CA GLY A 106 15.04 28.17 35.35
C GLY A 106 13.67 28.12 34.65
N GLY A 107 12.63 28.62 35.32
CA GLY A 107 11.23 28.55 34.88
C GLY A 107 10.77 29.67 33.92
N GLY A 108 9.52 29.58 33.48
CA GLY A 108 8.84 30.63 32.72
C GLY A 108 7.55 30.18 31.99
N GLU A 109 6.46 30.17 32.75
CA GLU A 109 5.07 30.56 32.44
C GLU A 109 4.24 29.94 31.28
N GLU A 110 3.00 29.61 31.67
CA GLU A 110 1.87 29.15 30.87
C GLU A 110 1.21 30.28 30.08
N GLY A 111 0.74 29.95 28.87
CA GLY A 111 -0.18 30.77 28.09
C GLY A 111 -0.78 29.97 26.95
N ARG A 112 -1.94 29.34 27.19
CA ARG A 112 -2.78 28.65 26.21
C ARG A 112 -3.61 29.65 25.41
N ASP A 113 -3.58 29.58 24.08
CA ASP A 113 -4.81 29.53 23.27
C ASP A 113 -4.53 28.93 21.88
N GLY A 114 -5.55 28.26 21.33
CA GLY A 114 -5.47 27.28 20.27
C GLY A 114 -5.49 27.85 18.86
N SER A 115 -4.52 27.41 18.06
CA SER A 115 -4.70 27.18 16.62
C SER A 115 -3.57 26.27 16.16
N ARG A 116 -3.80 24.95 16.21
CA ARG A 116 -2.87 23.98 15.61
C ARG A 116 -3.25 23.78 14.15
N THR A 117 -2.86 24.72 13.30
CA THR A 117 -2.58 24.40 11.91
C THR A 117 -1.29 23.57 11.90
N CYS A 118 -1.40 22.28 11.63
CA CYS A 118 -0.24 21.44 11.40
C CYS A 118 0.37 21.83 10.05
N ALA A 119 1.28 22.82 10.10
CA ALA A 119 2.16 23.17 9.02
C ALA A 119 2.95 21.91 8.60
N ALA A 120 2.89 21.60 7.31
CA ALA A 120 3.70 20.57 6.70
C ALA A 120 5.17 20.93 6.87
N ALA A 121 5.85 20.26 7.81
CA ALA A 121 7.29 20.33 7.91
C ALA A 121 7.88 19.63 6.68
N SER A 122 8.37 20.44 5.74
CA SER A 122 9.28 20.05 4.68
C SER A 122 10.62 19.63 5.30
N GLY A 123 10.67 18.43 5.86
CA GLY A 123 11.87 17.81 6.41
C GLY A 123 12.53 16.91 5.38
N GLY A 124 13.46 17.47 4.60
CA GLY A 124 14.42 16.71 3.81
C GLY A 124 15.37 15.93 4.72
N GLY A 125 14.98 14.71 5.11
CA GLY A 125 15.80 13.76 5.86
C GLY A 125 16.48 12.75 4.93
N ASN A 126 17.79 12.62 5.09
CA ASN A 126 18.72 11.89 4.22
C ASN A 126 18.59 10.36 4.35
N ALA A 127 18.38 9.69 3.21
CA ALA A 127 18.81 8.33 2.85
C ALA A 127 18.95 7.25 3.95
N GLY A 128 17.82 6.72 4.40
CA GLY A 128 17.63 5.32 4.86
C GLY A 128 16.55 4.67 3.97
N ALA A 129 16.38 3.35 4.01
CA ALA A 129 15.34 2.63 3.27
C ALA A 129 13.99 3.37 3.37
N GLY A 130 13.31 3.57 2.23
CA GLY A 130 12.16 4.46 2.18
C GLY A 130 10.98 3.86 2.94
N ARG A 131 10.68 4.39 4.13
CA ARG A 131 9.56 3.99 5.00
C ARG A 131 8.31 3.65 4.18
N LEU A 132 7.76 2.47 4.44
CA LEU A 132 6.47 2.02 3.91
C LEU A 132 5.38 3.07 4.16
N ARG A 133 4.66 3.43 3.10
CA ARG A 133 3.46 4.26 3.18
C ARG A 133 2.28 3.51 2.61
N MET A 134 1.19 3.47 3.36
CA MET A 134 -0.11 3.03 2.90
C MET A 134 -0.95 4.26 2.57
N GLN A 135 -1.58 4.29 1.42
CA GLN A 135 -2.37 5.42 0.94
C GLN A 135 -3.71 4.93 0.40
N TRP A 136 -4.81 5.52 0.87
CA TRP A 136 -6.11 5.39 0.22
C TRP A 136 -6.18 6.26 -1.03
N LEU A 137 -6.72 5.71 -2.11
CA LEU A 137 -6.91 6.40 -3.38
C LEU A 137 -8.41 6.66 -3.56
N ASP A 138 -8.86 7.91 -3.33
CA ASP A 138 -10.28 8.26 -3.35
C ASP A 138 -10.96 7.99 -4.70
N GLU A 139 -10.22 8.19 -5.80
CA GLU A 139 -10.73 8.01 -7.17
C GLU A 139 -11.00 6.54 -7.49
N SER A 140 -10.08 5.63 -7.14
CA SER A 140 -10.22 4.20 -7.41
C SER A 140 -10.88 3.43 -6.28
N ARG A 141 -10.96 4.03 -5.08
CA ARG A 141 -11.39 3.38 -3.83
C ARG A 141 -10.58 2.12 -3.54
N GLU A 142 -9.26 2.22 -3.66
CA GLU A 142 -8.30 1.16 -3.37
C GLU A 142 -7.12 1.69 -2.54
N HIS A 143 -6.36 0.77 -1.94
CA HIS A 143 -5.14 1.12 -1.22
C HIS A 143 -3.89 0.87 -2.06
N LEU A 144 -2.94 1.80 -1.96
CA LEU A 144 -1.61 1.70 -2.50
C LEU A 144 -0.59 1.63 -1.36
N PHE A 145 0.19 0.57 -1.36
CA PHE A 145 1.35 0.38 -0.50
C PHE A 145 2.61 0.74 -1.29
N ARG A 146 3.38 1.71 -0.82
CA ARG A 146 4.59 2.19 -1.49
C ARG A 146 5.78 2.22 -0.55
N TRP A 147 6.92 1.73 -1.02
CA TRP A 147 8.20 1.82 -0.30
C TRP A 147 9.36 1.91 -1.29
N ARG A 148 10.55 2.20 -0.76
CA ARG A 148 11.79 2.14 -1.54
C ARG A 148 12.79 1.21 -0.89
N GLU A 149 13.26 0.23 -1.63
CA GLU A 149 14.38 -0.59 -1.23
C GLU A 149 15.68 0.10 -1.66
N PRO A 150 16.68 0.18 -0.78
CA PRO A 150 18.04 0.53 -1.20
C PRO A 150 18.48 -0.41 -2.32
N ARG A 151 19.30 0.10 -3.25
CA ARG A 151 19.94 -0.79 -4.21
C ARG A 151 20.91 -1.67 -3.43
N ASP A 152 20.66 -2.98 -3.37
CA ASP A 152 21.51 -3.94 -2.67
C ASP A 152 22.99 -3.69 -2.99
N GLY A 153 23.78 -3.37 -1.96
CA GLY A 153 25.13 -3.93 -1.88
C GLY A 153 24.92 -5.36 -1.43
N GLY A 154 25.10 -6.33 -2.33
CA GLY A 154 24.67 -7.71 -2.14
C GLY A 154 24.91 -8.28 -0.75
N SER A 155 23.90 -8.99 -0.23
CA SER A 155 24.07 -9.91 0.89
C SER A 155 25.04 -11.01 0.47
N GLY A 156 26.34 -10.83 0.73
CA GLY A 156 27.39 -11.81 0.46
C GLY A 156 28.68 -11.19 -0.06
N GLY A 157 29.66 -11.07 0.83
CA GLY A 157 31.05 -10.82 0.46
C GLY A 157 31.54 -9.40 0.75
N GLN A 158 32.47 -9.30 1.70
CA GLN A 158 33.33 -8.14 1.94
C GLN A 158 33.84 -7.55 0.62
N GLN A 159 33.39 -6.36 0.22
CA GLN A 159 34.08 -5.58 -0.81
C GLN A 159 34.12 -4.09 -0.49
N LYS A 160 35.32 -3.56 -0.75
CA LYS A 160 35.90 -2.26 -0.42
C LYS A 160 34.98 -1.07 -0.69
N ALA A 161 35.09 -0.08 0.19
CA ALA A 161 34.52 1.25 0.08
C ALA A 161 35.12 2.02 -1.11
N GLU A 162 34.58 1.78 -2.31
CA GLU A 162 34.64 2.74 -3.40
C GLU A 162 33.34 3.56 -3.42
N LYS A 163 33.49 4.86 -3.61
CA LYS A 163 32.46 5.90 -3.58
C LYS A 163 31.47 5.70 -4.74
N LYS A 164 30.62 4.66 -4.66
CA LYS A 164 29.56 4.40 -5.64
C LYS A 164 28.55 5.55 -5.62
N LYS A 165 28.35 6.19 -6.77
CA LYS A 165 27.24 7.13 -7.00
C LYS A 165 25.96 6.52 -6.41
N ARG A 166 25.37 7.19 -5.41
CA ARG A 166 24.08 6.81 -4.81
C ARG A 166 23.00 6.80 -5.89
N GLY A 167 22.84 5.66 -6.57
CA GLY A 167 21.74 5.44 -7.50
C GLY A 167 20.42 5.43 -6.74
N LYS A 168 19.33 5.87 -7.39
CA LYS A 168 17.99 5.75 -6.82
C LYS A 168 17.69 4.26 -6.58
N GLY A 169 17.28 3.91 -5.36
CA GLY A 169 16.87 2.55 -4.99
C GLY A 169 15.60 2.10 -5.73
N ARG A 170 15.25 0.81 -5.63
CA ARG A 170 14.04 0.26 -6.26
C ARG A 170 12.80 0.84 -5.57
N GLN A 171 11.82 1.24 -6.35
CA GLN A 171 10.52 1.70 -5.84
C GLN A 171 9.49 0.61 -6.08
N HIS A 172 8.74 0.29 -5.04
CA HIS A 172 7.69 -0.72 -5.09
C HIS A 172 6.34 -0.02 -4.94
N LEU A 173 5.39 -0.39 -5.79
CA LEU A 173 4.00 0.03 -5.73
C LEU A 173 3.14 -1.24 -5.71
N LEU A 174 2.54 -1.54 -4.57
CA LEU A 174 1.64 -2.67 -4.38
C LEU A 174 0.20 -2.16 -4.28
N TYR A 175 -0.63 -2.53 -5.23
CA TYR A 175 -2.08 -2.36 -5.17
C TYR A 175 -2.67 -3.67 -4.68
N PHE A 176 -3.37 -3.64 -3.54
CA PHE A 176 -3.96 -4.83 -2.95
C PHE A 176 -5.33 -4.47 -2.35
N PRO A 177 -6.36 -5.32 -2.52
CA PRO A 177 -7.67 -5.07 -1.94
C PRO A 177 -7.59 -4.95 -0.40
N THR A 178 -8.50 -4.20 0.18
CA THR A 178 -8.62 -4.07 1.65
C THR A 178 -10.08 -4.29 2.02
N PRO A 179 -10.40 -4.57 3.29
CA PRO A 179 -11.79 -4.72 3.70
C PRO A 179 -12.66 -3.53 3.27
N ALA A 180 -12.12 -2.30 3.38
CA ALA A 180 -12.79 -1.09 2.89
C ALA A 180 -13.06 -1.12 1.38
N ALA A 181 -12.05 -1.47 0.57
CA ALA A 181 -12.21 -1.55 -0.88
C ALA A 181 -13.24 -2.63 -1.28
N LEU A 182 -13.21 -3.81 -0.65
CA LEU A 182 -14.17 -4.88 -0.92
C LEU A 182 -15.59 -4.50 -0.50
N ALA A 183 -15.76 -3.87 0.66
CA ALA A 183 -17.05 -3.40 1.14
C ALA A 183 -17.73 -2.45 0.13
N GLU A 184 -16.97 -1.54 -0.48
CA GLU A 184 -17.48 -0.64 -1.53
C GLU A 184 -17.99 -1.42 -2.77
N ARG A 185 -17.30 -2.50 -3.17
CA ARG A 185 -17.75 -3.33 -4.32
C ARG A 185 -18.95 -4.20 -3.95
N LEU A 186 -18.97 -4.76 -2.76
CA LEU A 186 -20.11 -5.54 -2.26
C LEU A 186 -21.36 -4.66 -2.15
N ALA A 187 -21.22 -3.44 -1.61
CA ALA A 187 -22.29 -2.46 -1.58
C ALA A 187 -22.76 -2.08 -2.99
N ALA A 188 -21.83 -1.92 -3.95
CA ALA A 188 -22.17 -1.65 -5.34
C ALA A 188 -22.96 -2.78 -6.01
N ALA A 189 -22.60 -4.04 -5.75
CA ALA A 189 -23.32 -5.22 -6.24
C ALA A 189 -24.71 -5.32 -5.60
N ALA A 190 -24.78 -5.23 -4.27
CA ALA A 190 -26.02 -5.29 -3.50
C ALA A 190 -27.02 -4.19 -3.91
N GLY A 191 -26.54 -2.95 -4.05
CA GLY A 191 -27.35 -1.81 -4.49
C GLY A 191 -27.90 -1.96 -5.91
N ARG A 192 -27.36 -2.89 -6.71
CA ARG A 192 -27.83 -3.21 -8.06
C ARG A 192 -28.62 -4.52 -8.12
N GLY A 193 -28.81 -5.24 -7.02
CA GLY A 193 -29.46 -6.56 -7.02
C GLY A 193 -28.62 -7.63 -7.71
N MET A 194 -27.30 -7.48 -7.71
CA MET A 194 -26.34 -8.43 -8.28
C MET A 194 -25.73 -9.30 -7.17
N GLY A 195 -25.25 -10.48 -7.54
CA GLY A 195 -24.36 -11.27 -6.68
C GLY A 195 -22.91 -10.84 -6.82
N ALA A 196 -22.00 -11.53 -6.13
CA ALA A 196 -20.56 -11.37 -6.25
C ALA A 196 -19.90 -12.70 -6.62
N ALA A 197 -18.79 -12.63 -7.37
CA ALA A 197 -17.94 -13.76 -7.71
C ALA A 197 -16.50 -13.45 -7.31
N VAL A 198 -15.88 -14.31 -6.50
CA VAL A 198 -14.54 -14.10 -5.94
C VAL A 198 -13.51 -14.87 -6.77
N TRP A 199 -12.35 -14.25 -7.01
CA TRP A 199 -11.18 -14.89 -7.60
C TRP A 199 -9.94 -14.62 -6.74
N GLU A 200 -9.34 -15.59 -6.05
CA GLU A 200 -9.89 -16.90 -5.65
C GLU A 200 -9.76 -17.01 -4.12
N LEU A 201 -10.50 -17.92 -3.50
CA LEU A 201 -10.35 -18.20 -2.08
C LEU A 201 -8.92 -18.65 -1.75
N GLY A 202 -8.39 -18.22 -0.61
CA GLY A 202 -7.01 -18.47 -0.18
C GLY A 202 -5.98 -17.47 -0.68
N GLN A 203 -6.33 -16.54 -1.59
CA GLN A 203 -5.44 -15.48 -2.05
C GLN A 203 -5.48 -14.22 -1.16
N GLY A 204 -6.65 -13.98 -0.55
CA GLY A 204 -6.97 -12.76 0.19
C GLY A 204 -6.69 -12.84 1.69
N LEU A 205 -7.01 -11.75 2.40
CA LEU A 205 -6.93 -11.70 3.86
C LEU A 205 -8.11 -12.46 4.48
N GLU A 206 -7.91 -13.07 5.65
CA GLU A 206 -8.99 -13.75 6.39
C GLU A 206 -10.20 -12.84 6.63
N ALA A 207 -9.94 -11.56 6.93
CA ALA A 207 -10.97 -10.53 7.12
C ALA A 207 -11.88 -10.32 5.90
N PHE A 208 -11.48 -10.76 4.70
CA PHE A 208 -12.35 -10.66 3.52
C PHE A 208 -13.54 -11.60 3.62
N CYS A 209 -13.35 -12.80 4.18
CA CYS A 209 -14.43 -13.77 4.36
C CYS A 209 -15.46 -13.31 5.40
N THR A 210 -15.07 -12.44 6.34
CA THR A 210 -16.01 -11.84 7.30
C THR A 210 -16.98 -10.84 6.65
N LEU A 211 -16.69 -10.37 5.43
CA LEU A 211 -17.54 -9.45 4.68
C LEU A 211 -18.54 -10.14 3.75
N LEU A 212 -18.36 -11.44 3.48
CA LEU A 212 -19.19 -12.24 2.58
C LEU A 212 -20.34 -12.91 3.35
#